data_AF-A0A2G9ZCI0-F1
#
_entry.id   AF-A0A2G9ZCI0-F1
#
_cell.length_a   1.000
_cell.length_b   1.000
_cell.length_c   1.000
_cell.angle_alpha   90.00
_cell.angle_beta   90.00
_cell.angle_gamma   90.00
#
_symmetry.space_group_name_H-M   'P 1'
#
loop_
_entity.id
_entity.type
_entity.pdbx_description
1 polymer ?
#
loop_
_entity_poly.entity_id
_entity_poly.type
_entity_poly.pdbx_seq_one_letter_code
_entity_poly.pdbx_strand_id
1 'polypeptide(L)'
;MVPDAIFKLSQYQQVLNVVSELLRAREWQSDLGKFTASLERALNLIDMFLLDPKWRVNLCFLLSLREEIAKVYVRQQTIADVLKVL
;
A
#
# COMPACT_ATOMS: atom_id res chain seq x y z
N MET A 1 -6.01 -10.68 -15.39
CA MET A 1 -6.28 -9.35 -15.96
C MET A 1 -6.21 -8.35 -14.82
N VAL A 2 -5.20 -7.48 -14.79
CA VAL A 2 -5.15 -6.39 -13.81
C VAL A 2 -6.24 -5.38 -14.19
N PRO A 3 -7.06 -4.88 -13.26
CA PRO A 3 -8.12 -3.95 -13.62
C PRO A 3 -7.52 -2.62 -14.11
N ASP A 4 -7.66 -2.32 -15.41
CA ASP A 4 -7.19 -1.07 -16.03
C ASP A 4 -7.70 0.19 -15.32
N ALA A 5 -8.79 0.08 -14.54
CA ALA A 5 -9.36 1.17 -13.77
C ALA A 5 -8.35 1.80 -12.80
N ILE A 6 -7.45 1.03 -12.18
CA ILE A 6 -6.48 1.56 -11.21
C ILE A 6 -5.44 2.47 -11.87
N PHE A 7 -5.09 2.21 -13.14
CA PHE A 7 -4.17 3.03 -13.92
C PHE A 7 -4.79 4.32 -14.46
N LYS A 8 -6.12 4.46 -14.40
CA LYS A 8 -6.82 5.71 -14.75
C LYS A 8 -6.84 6.72 -13.60
N LEU A 9 -6.56 6.28 -12.38
CA LEU A 9 -6.51 7.14 -11.20
C LEU A 9 -5.26 8.04 -11.23
N SER A 10 -5.37 9.21 -10.60
CA SER A 10 -4.20 10.06 -10.32
C SER A 10 -3.25 9.40 -9.32
N GLN A 11 -2.00 9.85 -9.25
CA GLN A 11 -1.03 9.35 -8.25
C GLN A 11 -1.57 9.48 -6.82
N TYR A 12 -2.22 10.60 -6.52
CA TYR A 12 -2.85 10.83 -5.22
C TYR A 12 -3.97 9.82 -4.93
N GLN A 13 -4.86 9.57 -5.89
CA GLN A 13 -5.94 8.59 -5.74
C GLN A 13 -5.41 7.16 -5.60
N GLN A 14 -4.31 6.83 -6.29
CA GLN A 14 -3.63 5.55 -6.14
C GLN A 14 -3.07 5.38 -4.72
N VAL A 15 -2.43 6.41 -4.16
CA VAL A 15 -1.97 6.41 -2.75
C VAL A 15 -3.15 6.29 -1.78
N LEU A 16 -4.27 6.98 -2.01
CA LEU A 16 -5.46 6.84 -1.16
C LEU A 16 -6.01 5.41 -1.12
N ASN A 17 -5.86 4.64 -2.20
CA ASN A 17 -6.25 3.22 -2.20
C ASN A 17 -5.33 2.40 -1.29
N VAL A 18 -4.02 2.66 -1.30
CA VAL A 18 -3.06 2.02 -0.37
C VAL A 18 -3.39 2.40 1.08
N VAL A 19 -3.60 3.69 1.35
CA VAL A 19 -4.00 4.18 2.69
C VAL A 19 -5.28 3.51 3.15
N SER A 20 -6.26 3.33 2.26
CA SER A 20 -7.53 2.66 2.59
C SER A 20 -7.31 1.21 3.04
N GLU A 21 -6.41 0.48 2.39
CA GLU A 21 -6.06 -0.88 2.84
C GLU A 21 -5.29 -0.89 4.17
N LEU A 22 -4.39 0.08 4.41
CA LEU A 22 -3.71 0.23 5.70
C LEU A 22 -4.69 0.53 6.84
N LEU A 23 -5.66 1.40 6.61
CA LEU A 23 -6.71 1.69 7.59
C LEU A 23 -7.57 0.45 7.86
N ARG A 24 -7.94 -0.34 6.84
CA ARG A 24 -8.64 -1.62 7.04
C ARG A 24 -7.81 -2.63 7.83
N ALA A 25 -6.51 -2.74 7.54
CA ALA A 25 -5.61 -3.58 8.31
C ALA A 25 -5.60 -3.16 9.79
N ARG A 26 -5.59 -1.85 10.07
CA ARG A 26 -5.65 -1.32 11.44
C ARG A 26 -6.93 -1.72 12.16
N GLU A 27 -8.09 -1.65 11.50
CA GLU A 27 -9.37 -2.07 12.08
C GLU A 27 -9.43 -3.59 12.35
N TRP A 28 -8.67 -4.40 11.61
CA TRP A 28 -8.68 -5.86 11.72
C TRP A 28 -7.49 -6.44 12.49
N GLN A 29 -6.82 -5.67 13.34
CA GLN A 29 -5.67 -6.17 14.13
C GLN A 29 -5.96 -7.43 14.97
N SER A 30 -7.21 -7.64 15.39
CA SER A 30 -7.65 -8.84 16.11
C SER A 30 -8.01 -10.02 15.22
N ASP A 31 -8.24 -9.80 13.92
CA ASP A 31 -8.54 -10.82 12.91
C ASP A 31 -7.32 -10.95 11.98
N LEU A 32 -6.39 -11.84 12.36
CA LEU A 32 -5.10 -11.97 11.68
C LEU A 32 -5.24 -12.26 10.18
N GLY A 33 -6.25 -13.04 9.77
CA GLY A 33 -6.47 -13.35 8.36
C GLY A 33 -6.81 -12.09 7.56
N LYS A 34 -7.74 -11.28 8.07
CA LYS A 34 -8.13 -10.02 7.43
C LYS A 34 -7.05 -8.95 7.52
N PHE A 35 -6.32 -8.90 8.64
CA PHE A 35 -5.15 -8.04 8.82
C PHE A 35 -4.13 -8.28 7.70
N THR A 36 -3.68 -9.53 7.57
CA THR A 36 -2.67 -9.94 6.57
C THR A 36 -3.19 -9.69 5.15
N ALA A 37 -4.43 -10.08 4.85
CA ALA A 37 -5.02 -9.88 3.52
C ALA A 37 -5.13 -8.40 3.11
N SER A 38 -5.31 -7.48 4.05
CA SER A 38 -5.28 -6.03 3.76
C SER A 38 -3.87 -5.54 3.46
N LEU A 39 -2.86 -5.98 4.22
CA LEU A 39 -1.46 -5.62 3.94
C LEU A 39 -0.98 -6.16 2.60
N GLU A 40 -1.33 -7.41 2.25
CA GLU A 40 -1.01 -7.98 0.94
C GLU A 40 -1.66 -7.20 -0.20
N ARG A 41 -2.91 -6.75 -0.03
CA ARG A 41 -3.57 -5.88 -1.01
C ARG A 41 -2.88 -4.52 -1.13
N ALA A 42 -2.44 -3.92 -0.03
CA ALA A 42 -1.67 -2.69 -0.04
C ALA A 42 -0.33 -2.84 -0.80
N LEU A 43 0.39 -3.93 -0.56
CA LEU A 43 1.64 -4.26 -1.27
C LEU A 43 1.39 -4.50 -2.76
N ASN A 44 0.35 -5.25 -3.11
CA ASN A 44 -0.03 -5.51 -4.51
C ASN A 44 -0.39 -4.21 -5.25
N LEU A 45 -1.06 -3.25 -4.59
CA LEU A 45 -1.34 -1.94 -5.18
C LEU A 45 -0.04 -1.22 -5.56
N ILE A 46 0.94 -1.19 -4.65
CA ILE A 46 2.23 -0.56 -4.93
C ILE A 46 2.97 -1.28 -6.06
N ASP A 47 3.00 -2.60 -6.06
CA ASP A 47 3.63 -3.39 -7.11
C ASP A 47 2.99 -3.12 -8.49
N MET A 48 1.68 -2.88 -8.54
CA MET A 48 1.01 -2.42 -9.76
C MET A 48 1.43 -1.00 -10.14
N PHE A 49 1.54 -0.07 -9.18
CA PHE A 49 1.92 1.32 -9.46
C PHE A 49 3.35 1.44 -10.01
N LEU A 50 4.25 0.51 -9.68
CA LEU A 50 5.59 0.43 -10.29
C LEU A 50 5.55 0.23 -11.81
N LEU A 51 4.47 -0.36 -12.34
CA LEU A 51 4.26 -0.57 -13.78
C LEU A 51 3.64 0.65 -14.47
N ASP A 52 3.12 1.62 -13.71
CA ASP A 52 2.40 2.77 -14.24
C ASP A 52 3.39 3.91 -14.60
N PRO A 53 3.47 4.32 -15.88
CA PRO A 53 4.46 5.32 -16.33
C PRO A 53 4.43 6.64 -15.57
N LYS A 54 3.29 7.03 -14.97
CA LYS A 54 3.20 8.28 -14.19
C LYS A 54 4.14 8.30 -12.97
N TRP A 55 4.52 7.14 -12.44
CA TRP A 55 5.40 7.03 -11.28
C TRP A 55 6.88 7.03 -11.59
N ARG A 56 7.30 7.09 -12.86
CA ARG A 56 8.73 7.03 -13.26
C ARG A 56 9.62 8.02 -12.51
N VAL A 57 9.12 9.22 -12.23
CA VAL A 57 9.87 10.27 -11.50
C VAL A 57 9.87 10.09 -9.98
N ASN A 58 8.95 9.28 -9.45
CA ASN A 58 8.71 9.09 -8.02
C ASN A 58 8.85 7.61 -7.59
N LEU A 59 9.63 6.82 -8.32
CA LEU A 59 9.81 5.39 -8.02
C LEU A 59 10.36 5.15 -6.62
N CYS A 60 11.29 5.98 -6.15
CA CYS A 60 11.84 5.88 -4.81
C CYS A 60 10.76 5.98 -3.74
N PHE A 61 9.76 6.86 -3.91
CA PHE A 61 8.65 6.96 -2.98
C PHE A 61 7.84 5.66 -2.91
N LEU A 62 7.52 5.06 -4.06
CA LEU A 62 6.80 3.78 -4.10
C LEU A 62 7.59 2.65 -3.43
N LEU A 63 8.90 2.56 -3.71
CA LEU A 63 9.76 1.53 -3.12
C LEU A 63 9.91 1.71 -1.60
N SER A 64 10.09 2.94 -1.14
CA SER A 64 10.12 3.23 0.30
C SER A 64 8.79 2.89 0.97
N LEU A 65 7.66 3.29 0.38
CA LEU A 65 6.34 2.96 0.92
C LEU A 65 6.12 1.44 0.98
N ARG A 66 6.54 0.71 -0.06
CA ARG A 66 6.47 -0.76 -0.08
C ARG A 66 7.25 -1.38 1.07
N GLU A 67 8.47 -0.91 1.31
CA GLU A 67 9.34 -1.36 2.40
C GLU A 67 8.71 -1.09 3.77
N GLU A 68 8.16 0.10 3.97
CA GLU A 68 7.47 0.45 5.21
C GLU A 68 6.24 -0.45 5.48
N ILE A 69 5.47 -0.79 4.44
CA ILE A 69 4.36 -1.75 4.59
C ILE A 69 4.87 -3.16 4.85
N ALA A 70 5.97 -3.59 4.21
CA ALA A 70 6.57 -4.90 4.42
C ALA A 70 7.05 -5.08 5.86
N LYS A 71 7.64 -4.04 6.48
CA LYS A 71 8.00 -4.04 7.90
C LYS A 71 6.79 -4.26 8.82
N VAL A 72 5.62 -3.70 8.49
CA VAL A 72 4.38 -4.00 9.24
C VAL A 72 3.99 -5.46 9.07
N TYR A 73 4.06 -5.97 7.83
CA TYR A 73 3.70 -7.34 7.50
C TYR A 73 4.53 -8.37 8.31
N VAL A 74 5.83 -8.13 8.46
CA VAL A 74 6.72 -8.97 9.30
C VAL A 74 6.77 -8.54 10.77
N ARG A 75 5.85 -7.68 11.21
CA ARG A 75 5.68 -7.20 12.60
C ARG A 75 6.91 -6.48 13.18
N GLN A 76 7.70 -5.82 12.34
CA GLN A 76 8.83 -4.98 12.75
C GLN A 76 8.41 -3.54 13.07
N GLN A 77 7.23 -3.11 12.62
CA GLN A 77 6.66 -1.79 12.97
C GLN A 77 5.14 -1.80 12.93
N THR A 78 4.51 -0.70 13.37
CA THR A 78 3.05 -0.58 13.39
C THR A 78 2.52 0.16 12.17
N ILE A 79 1.23 -0.01 11.86
CA ILE A 79 0.55 0.78 10.83
C ILE A 79 0.62 2.28 11.14
N ALA A 80 0.58 2.65 12.42
CA ALA A 80 0.68 4.05 12.83
C ALA A 80 2.03 4.69 12.48
N ASP A 81 3.09 3.90 12.36
CA ASP A 81 4.40 4.40 11.95
C ASP A 81 4.45 4.69 10.45
N VAL A 82 3.87 3.80 9.63
CA VAL A 82 3.74 4.00 8.17
C VAL A 82 2.90 5.24 7.84
N LEU A 83 1.80 5.47 8.56
CA LEU A 83 0.91 6.60 8.30
C LEU A 83 1.54 7.98 8.61
N LYS A 84 2.67 8.04 9.33
CA LYS A 84 3.38 9.31 9.59
C LYS A 84 4.25 9.77 8.42
N VAL A 85 4.58 8.87 7.50
CA VAL A 85 5.48 9.13 6.36
C VAL A 85 4.73 9.25 5.02
N LEU A 86 3.39 9.20 5.08
CA LEU A 86 2.44 9.39 3.98
C LEU A 86 1.78 10.76 4.05
#